data_AF-A0A7V2RSH8-F1
#
_entry.id   AF-A0A7V2RSH8-F1
#
_cell.length_a   1.000
_cell.length_b   1.000
_cell.length_c   1.000
_cell.angle_alpha   90.00
_cell.angle_beta   90.00
_cell.angle_gamma   90.00
#
_symmetry.space_group_name_H-M   'P 1'
#
loop_
_entity.id
_entity.type
_entity.pdbx_description
1 polymer ?
#
loop_
_entity_poly.entity_id
_entity_poly.type
_entity_poly.pdbx_seq_one_letter_code
_entity_poly.pdbx_strand_id
1 'polypeptide(L)'
;MKNDIVLMHEIAMEFVHEAELAYKKGDFMMAKLFYQKAYAIEKEYAFKIPKDKKYELTRSIIFRSAATLALNSGYFDEAIQMVQSALRAGTHPAIVPELKEVQKKAQKELKNGTANSMTKITGTLIGADLPNRTLKVLGRDGRQYYGISATKENIIEIVKSFWTKKVEIKGKTIKDGTINLEGIRQVA
;
A
#
# COMPACT_ATOMS: atom_id res chain seq x y z
N MET A 1 -19.90 1.38 26.41
CA MET A 1 -19.93 0.61 25.15
C MET A 1 -20.36 1.43 23.94
N LYS A 2 -21.59 1.99 23.86
CA LYS A 2 -21.99 2.80 22.68
C LYS A 2 -21.16 4.08 22.56
N ASN A 3 -20.84 4.73 23.68
CA ASN A 3 -20.00 5.94 23.70
C ASN A 3 -18.54 5.66 23.31
N ASP A 4 -17.97 4.52 23.74
CA ASP A 4 -16.58 4.18 23.43
C ASP A 4 -16.37 3.91 21.93
N ILE A 5 -17.34 3.26 21.27
CA ILE A 5 -17.29 3.01 19.82
C ILE A 5 -17.33 4.32 19.03
N VAL A 6 -18.19 5.26 19.42
CA VAL A 6 -18.30 6.56 18.76
C VAL A 6 -17.02 7.36 18.95
N LEU A 7 -16.51 7.43 20.18
CA LEU A 7 -15.27 8.15 20.49
C LEU A 7 -14.08 7.60 19.68
N MET A 8 -13.97 6.28 19.55
CA MET A 8 -12.85 5.66 18.84
C MET A 8 -12.99 5.82 17.33
N HIS A 9 -14.21 5.83 16.81
CA HIS A 9 -14.46 6.21 15.43
C HIS A 9 -14.05 7.67 15.19
N GLU A 10 -14.38 8.61 16.08
CA GLU A 10 -13.97 10.02 15.97
C GLU A 10 -12.45 10.18 15.98
N ILE A 11 -11.73 9.51 16.88
CA ILE A 11 -10.26 9.50 16.91
C ILE A 11 -9.69 8.93 15.60
N ALA A 12 -10.29 7.87 15.05
CA ALA A 12 -9.87 7.35 13.75
C ALA A 12 -10.10 8.39 12.64
N MET A 13 -11.21 9.15 12.68
CA MET A 13 -11.50 10.20 11.70
C MET A 13 -10.57 11.41 11.83
N GLU A 14 -10.03 11.71 13.01
CA GLU A 14 -8.96 12.71 13.16
C GLU A 14 -7.71 12.29 12.37
N PHE A 15 -7.30 11.02 12.47
CA PHE A 15 -6.20 10.51 11.66
C PHE A 15 -6.51 10.52 10.15
N VAL A 16 -7.76 10.27 9.75
CA VAL A 16 -8.18 10.39 8.35
C VAL A 16 -8.02 11.83 7.87
N HIS A 17 -8.43 12.81 8.68
CA HIS A 17 -8.28 14.21 8.36
C HIS A 17 -6.80 14.58 8.12
N GLU A 18 -5.91 14.16 9.03
CA GLU A 18 -4.47 14.35 8.87
C GLU A 18 -3.91 13.65 7.62
N ALA A 19 -4.41 12.45 7.31
CA ALA A 19 -4.04 11.72 6.10
C ALA A 19 -4.42 12.50 4.83
N GLU A 20 -5.62 13.08 4.78
CA GLU A 20 -6.10 13.89 3.65
C GLU A 20 -5.29 15.18 3.51
N LEU A 21 -4.94 15.83 4.61
CA LEU A 21 -4.08 17.02 4.60
C LEU A 21 -2.68 16.69 4.07
N ALA A 22 -2.07 15.60 4.54
CA ALA A 22 -0.78 15.12 4.05
C ALA A 22 -0.84 14.79 2.55
N TYR A 23 -1.90 14.10 2.11
CA TYR A 23 -2.12 13.76 0.70
C TYR A 23 -2.23 15.01 -0.19
N LYS A 24 -2.98 16.03 0.24
CA LYS A 24 -3.10 17.32 -0.46
C LYS A 24 -1.78 18.07 -0.57
N LYS A 25 -0.88 17.89 0.39
CA LYS A 25 0.50 18.43 0.38
C LYS A 25 1.47 17.60 -0.47
N GLY A 26 1.03 16.47 -1.02
CA GLY A 26 1.87 15.55 -1.78
C GLY A 26 2.71 14.59 -0.91
N ASP A 27 2.52 14.59 0.40
CA ASP A 27 3.20 13.69 1.32
C ASP A 27 2.44 12.35 1.43
N PHE A 28 2.55 11.55 0.37
CA PHE A 28 1.83 10.29 0.26
C PHE A 28 2.29 9.24 1.27
N MET A 29 3.56 9.29 1.71
CA MET A 29 4.07 8.37 2.72
C MET A 29 3.44 8.67 4.07
N MET A 30 3.39 9.94 4.47
CA MET A 30 2.77 10.33 5.73
C MET A 30 1.26 10.12 5.70
N ALA A 31 0.59 10.41 4.57
CA ALA A 31 -0.83 10.11 4.39
C ALA A 31 -1.12 8.62 4.63
N LYS A 32 -0.31 7.74 4.05
CA LYS A 32 -0.43 6.29 4.25
C LYS A 32 -0.27 5.89 5.72
N LEU A 33 0.73 6.44 6.42
CA LEU A 33 0.93 6.18 7.85
C LEU A 33 -0.27 6.59 8.69
N PHE A 34 -0.89 7.74 8.39
CA PHE A 34 -2.10 8.16 9.09
C PHE A 34 -3.31 7.26 8.82
N TYR A 35 -3.52 6.84 7.57
CA TYR A 35 -4.55 5.83 7.26
C TYR A 35 -4.31 4.51 8.01
N GLN A 36 -3.05 4.08 8.18
CA GLN A 36 -2.72 2.86 8.92
C GLN A 36 -3.09 2.97 10.41
N LYS A 37 -2.86 4.14 11.02
CA LYS A 37 -3.27 4.41 12.40
C LYS A 37 -4.80 4.37 12.55
N ALA A 38 -5.51 5.05 11.65
CA ALA A 38 -6.98 5.02 11.62
C ALA A 38 -7.51 3.59 11.45
N TYR A 39 -6.93 2.82 10.54
CA TYR A 39 -7.30 1.44 10.30
C TYR A 39 -7.11 0.56 11.53
N ALA A 40 -6.00 0.69 12.25
CA ALA A 40 -5.72 -0.12 13.43
C ALA A 40 -6.82 0.04 14.50
N ILE A 41 -7.26 1.27 14.73
CA ILE A 41 -8.36 1.60 15.65
C ILE A 41 -9.65 0.96 15.15
N GLU A 42 -10.07 1.29 13.93
CA GLU A 42 -11.35 0.84 13.38
C GLU A 42 -11.45 -0.69 13.28
N LYS A 43 -10.36 -1.37 12.94
CA LYS A 43 -10.27 -2.82 12.92
C LYS A 43 -10.57 -3.41 14.30
N GLU A 44 -9.89 -2.91 15.34
CA GLU A 44 -10.05 -3.42 16.70
C GLU A 44 -11.50 -3.30 17.18
N TYR A 45 -12.13 -2.15 16.91
CA TYR A 45 -13.50 -1.90 17.36
C TYR A 45 -14.56 -2.59 16.51
N ALA A 46 -14.34 -2.77 15.20
CA ALA A 46 -15.26 -3.52 14.33
C ALA A 46 -15.61 -4.90 14.91
N PHE A 47 -14.62 -5.60 15.47
CA PHE A 47 -14.79 -6.93 16.06
C PHE A 47 -15.34 -6.91 17.49
N LYS A 48 -15.32 -5.77 18.19
CA LYS A 48 -15.86 -5.61 19.55
C LYS A 48 -17.36 -5.30 19.56
N ILE A 49 -17.93 -4.85 18.44
CA ILE A 49 -19.36 -4.48 18.38
C ILE A 49 -20.22 -5.76 18.49
N PRO A 50 -21.22 -5.80 19.40
CA PRO A 50 -22.06 -6.99 19.57
C PRO A 50 -22.80 -7.38 18.29
N LYS A 51 -23.11 -8.68 18.18
CA LYS A 51 -23.82 -9.25 17.03
C LYS A 51 -25.33 -8.97 17.04
N ASP A 52 -25.87 -8.36 18.11
CA ASP A 52 -27.28 -8.02 18.21
C ASP A 52 -27.75 -7.17 17.02
N LYS A 53 -28.99 -7.40 16.58
CA LYS A 53 -29.60 -6.69 15.46
C LYS A 53 -29.65 -5.17 15.66
N LYS A 54 -29.82 -4.70 16.90
CA LYS A 54 -29.78 -3.26 17.25
C LYS A 54 -28.46 -2.56 16.91
N TYR A 55 -27.35 -3.29 16.78
CA TYR A 55 -26.04 -2.75 16.42
C TYR A 55 -25.63 -3.10 14.98
N GLU A 56 -26.49 -3.75 14.21
CA GLU A 56 -26.19 -4.22 12.85
C GLU A 56 -25.69 -3.09 11.94
N LEU A 57 -26.37 -1.95 11.94
CA LEU A 57 -25.99 -0.79 11.13
C LEU A 57 -24.65 -0.21 11.58
N THR A 58 -24.49 0.06 12.87
CA THR A 58 -23.24 0.59 13.44
C THR A 58 -22.06 -0.34 13.12
N ARG A 59 -22.22 -1.64 13.36
CA ARG A 59 -21.21 -2.66 13.03
C ARG A 59 -20.84 -2.61 11.55
N SER A 60 -21.85 -2.55 10.67
CA SER A 60 -21.64 -2.51 9.22
C SER A 60 -20.87 -1.26 8.79
N ILE A 61 -21.21 -0.09 9.34
CA ILE A 61 -20.53 1.19 9.07
C ILE A 61 -19.06 1.12 9.49
N ILE A 62 -18.77 0.61 10.69
CA ILE A 62 -17.41 0.49 11.23
C ILE A 62 -16.59 -0.51 10.41
N PHE A 63 -17.16 -1.66 10.03
CA PHE A 63 -16.49 -2.61 9.12
C PHE A 63 -16.19 -1.99 7.75
N ARG A 64 -17.13 -1.23 7.18
CA ARG A 64 -16.92 -0.52 5.91
C ARG A 64 -15.81 0.52 6.06
N SER A 65 -15.82 1.30 7.14
CA SER A 65 -14.77 2.28 7.46
C SER A 65 -13.40 1.59 7.51
N ALA A 66 -13.25 0.55 8.33
CA ALA A 66 -12.02 -0.21 8.46
C ALA A 66 -11.53 -0.78 7.12
N ALA A 67 -12.43 -1.32 6.30
CA ALA A 67 -12.07 -1.86 4.98
C ALA A 67 -11.56 -0.77 4.03
N THR A 68 -12.20 0.40 4.00
CA THR A 68 -11.76 1.56 3.20
C THR A 68 -10.41 2.08 3.68
N LEU A 69 -10.18 2.14 5.00
CA LEU A 69 -8.92 2.60 5.55
C LEU A 69 -7.77 1.63 5.26
N ALA A 70 -8.02 0.32 5.33
CA ALA A 70 -7.07 -0.68 4.90
C ALA A 70 -6.71 -0.51 3.41
N LEU A 71 -7.71 -0.30 2.54
CA LEU A 71 -7.51 -0.02 1.12
C LEU A 71 -6.61 1.22 0.91
N ASN A 72 -6.93 2.34 1.55
CA ASN A 72 -6.16 3.59 1.45
C ASN A 72 -4.74 3.44 2.05
N SER A 73 -4.57 2.55 3.01
CA SER A 73 -3.28 2.18 3.62
C SER A 73 -2.43 1.25 2.75
N GLY A 74 -2.95 0.78 1.61
CA GLY A 74 -2.29 -0.23 0.77
C GLY A 74 -2.34 -1.66 1.33
N TYR A 75 -3.13 -1.90 2.37
CA TYR A 75 -3.36 -3.20 2.99
C TYR A 75 -4.53 -3.91 2.29
N PHE A 76 -4.33 -4.25 1.02
CA PHE A 76 -5.41 -4.71 0.16
C PHE A 76 -5.97 -6.08 0.56
N ASP A 77 -5.10 -6.99 1.01
CA ASP A 77 -5.51 -8.31 1.51
C ASP A 77 -6.38 -8.14 2.76
N GLU A 78 -5.97 -7.27 3.68
CA GLU A 78 -6.71 -6.93 4.88
C GLU A 78 -8.04 -6.23 4.57
N ALA A 79 -8.09 -5.34 3.59
CA ALA A 79 -9.33 -4.70 3.15
C ALA A 79 -10.36 -5.76 2.70
N ILE A 80 -9.91 -6.76 1.94
CA ILE A 80 -10.76 -7.89 1.51
C ILE A 80 -11.21 -8.72 2.72
N GLN A 81 -10.30 -9.02 3.65
CA GLN A 81 -10.64 -9.77 4.87
C GLN A 81 -11.67 -9.04 5.73
N MET A 82 -11.56 -7.71 5.87
CA MET A 82 -12.54 -6.90 6.58
C MET A 82 -13.92 -6.98 5.92
N VAL A 83 -13.98 -6.85 4.59
CA VAL A 83 -15.24 -7.02 3.85
C VAL A 83 -15.85 -8.41 4.07
N GLN A 84 -15.05 -9.47 3.94
CA GLN A 84 -15.53 -10.84 4.14
C GLN A 84 -16.03 -11.07 5.57
N SER A 85 -15.34 -10.51 6.56
CA SER A 85 -15.73 -10.59 7.97
C SER A 85 -17.05 -9.87 8.21
N ALA A 86 -17.24 -8.69 7.63
CA ALA A 86 -18.48 -7.93 7.72
C ALA A 86 -19.67 -8.73 7.16
N LEU A 87 -19.53 -9.27 5.94
CA LEU A 87 -20.59 -10.02 5.26
C LEU A 87 -20.99 -11.28 6.04
N ARG A 88 -20.01 -11.98 6.65
CA ARG A 88 -20.28 -13.14 7.51
C ARG A 88 -20.93 -12.78 8.85
N ALA A 89 -20.69 -11.57 9.36
CA ALA A 89 -21.23 -11.10 10.63
C ALA A 89 -22.67 -10.56 10.54
N GLY A 90 -23.32 -10.65 9.37
CA GLY A 90 -24.64 -10.08 9.11
C GLY A 90 -24.54 -8.56 8.91
N THR A 91 -24.28 -8.15 7.67
CA THR A 91 -24.21 -6.75 7.26
C THR A 91 -25.60 -6.19 6.97
N HIS A 92 -25.83 -4.96 7.42
CA HIS A 92 -27.00 -4.18 7.03
C HIS A 92 -27.08 -4.01 5.50
N PRO A 93 -28.22 -4.29 4.85
CA PRO A 93 -28.34 -4.28 3.38
C PRO A 93 -27.86 -3.00 2.70
N ALA A 94 -28.08 -1.83 3.33
CA ALA A 94 -27.66 -0.54 2.80
C ALA A 94 -26.14 -0.40 2.62
N ILE A 95 -25.33 -1.15 3.38
CA ILE A 95 -23.86 -1.05 3.37
C ILE A 95 -23.21 -2.08 2.43
N VAL A 96 -23.97 -3.11 2.02
CA VAL A 96 -23.46 -4.17 1.13
C VAL A 96 -22.89 -3.64 -0.19
N PRO A 97 -23.52 -2.67 -0.89
CA PRO A 97 -22.97 -2.12 -2.13
C PRO A 97 -21.59 -1.48 -1.92
N GLU A 98 -21.44 -0.68 -0.85
CA GLU A 98 -20.19 0.00 -0.53
C GLU A 98 -19.07 -1.01 -0.20
N LEU A 99 -19.37 -2.06 0.58
CA LEU A 99 -18.40 -3.12 0.88
C LEU A 99 -17.94 -3.86 -0.39
N LYS A 100 -18.86 -4.16 -1.30
CA LYS A 100 -18.53 -4.78 -2.60
C LYS A 100 -17.65 -3.87 -3.45
N GLU A 101 -17.89 -2.56 -3.42
CA GLU A 101 -17.05 -1.59 -4.12
C GLU A 101 -15.62 -1.58 -3.55
N VAL A 102 -15.48 -1.53 -2.21
CA VAL A 102 -14.18 -1.60 -1.53
C VAL A 102 -13.45 -2.89 -1.90
N GLN A 103 -14.14 -4.03 -1.86
CA GLN A 103 -13.56 -5.33 -2.25
C GLN A 103 -13.09 -5.33 -3.71
N LYS A 104 -13.89 -4.79 -4.63
CA LYS A 104 -13.52 -4.70 -6.06
C LYS A 104 -12.28 -3.83 -6.25
N LYS A 105 -12.20 -2.67 -5.57
CA LYS A 105 -11.02 -1.79 -5.61
C LYS A 105 -9.79 -2.50 -5.06
N ALA A 106 -9.88 -3.12 -3.88
CA ALA A 106 -8.78 -3.86 -3.28
C ALA A 106 -8.28 -5.02 -4.15
N GLN A 107 -9.19 -5.79 -4.76
CA GLN A 107 -8.83 -6.86 -5.70
C GLN A 107 -8.15 -6.33 -6.96
N LYS A 108 -8.60 -5.19 -7.49
CA LYS A 108 -7.96 -4.53 -8.63
C LYS A 108 -6.53 -4.10 -8.26
N GLU A 109 -6.35 -3.48 -7.11
CA GLU A 109 -5.02 -3.06 -6.65
C GLU A 109 -4.10 -4.25 -6.36
N LEU A 110 -4.61 -5.36 -5.80
CA LEU A 110 -3.84 -6.59 -5.68
C LEU A 110 -3.41 -7.13 -7.04
N LYS A 111 -4.32 -7.18 -8.02
CA LYS A 111 -4.01 -7.62 -9.39
C LYS A 111 -3.01 -6.69 -10.07
N ASN A 112 -3.07 -5.39 -9.82
CA ASN A 112 -2.12 -4.41 -10.34
C ASN A 112 -0.74 -4.53 -9.65
N GLY A 113 -0.71 -4.78 -8.34
CA GLY A 113 0.52 -5.02 -7.57
C GLY A 113 1.14 -6.41 -7.79
N THR A 114 0.36 -7.38 -8.27
CA THR A 114 0.83 -8.67 -8.78
C THR A 114 0.98 -8.70 -10.30
N ALA A 115 0.62 -7.61 -10.99
CA ALA A 115 1.01 -7.44 -12.38
C ALA A 115 2.53 -7.30 -12.38
N ASN A 116 3.18 -8.43 -12.70
CA ASN A 116 4.50 -8.60 -13.29
C ASN A 116 4.67 -7.71 -14.55
N SER A 117 4.31 -6.43 -14.49
CA SER A 117 4.51 -5.47 -15.54
C SER A 117 6.00 -5.17 -15.55
N MET A 118 6.65 -5.81 -16.52
CA MET A 118 8.00 -5.53 -16.95
C MET A 118 8.17 -4.01 -17.03
N THR A 119 8.83 -3.44 -16.03
CA THR A 119 9.06 -2.02 -15.91
C THR A 119 10.43 -1.74 -16.50
N LYS A 120 10.48 -0.69 -17.32
CA LYS A 120 11.67 -0.26 -18.03
C LYS A 120 12.07 1.11 -17.51
N ILE A 121 13.26 1.21 -16.95
CA ILE A 121 13.79 2.46 -16.39
C ILE A 121 15.06 2.83 -17.12
N THR A 122 15.26 4.12 -17.32
CA THR A 122 16.53 4.67 -17.80
C THR A 122 17.06 5.66 -16.77
N GLY A 123 18.33 5.52 -16.42
CA GLY A 123 18.96 6.36 -15.41
C GLY A 123 20.46 6.11 -15.29
N THR A 124 21.08 6.73 -14.29
CA THR A 124 22.50 6.56 -13.98
C THR A 124 22.66 5.71 -12.72
N LEU A 125 23.52 4.70 -12.76
CA LEU A 125 23.85 3.92 -11.57
C LEU A 125 24.75 4.75 -10.64
N ILE A 126 24.26 5.04 -9.43
CA ILE A 126 24.91 5.96 -8.49
C ILE A 126 25.19 5.35 -7.11
N GLY A 127 24.70 4.14 -6.84
CA GLY A 127 24.88 3.51 -5.53
C GLY A 127 24.62 2.01 -5.55
N ALA A 128 25.21 1.32 -4.59
CA ALA A 128 25.00 -0.08 -4.32
C ALA A 128 25.08 -0.33 -2.80
N ASP A 129 24.20 -1.19 -2.31
CA ASP A 129 24.10 -1.62 -0.92
C ASP A 129 24.12 -3.16 -0.90
N LEU A 130 25.29 -3.72 -0.60
CA LEU A 130 25.49 -5.17 -0.56
C LEU A 130 24.74 -5.86 0.59
N PRO A 131 24.73 -5.32 1.83
CA PRO A 131 23.89 -5.85 2.90
C PRO A 131 22.41 -5.95 2.51
N ASN A 132 21.86 -4.87 1.94
CA ASN A 132 20.44 -4.79 1.56
C ASN A 132 20.15 -5.26 0.13
N ARG A 133 21.15 -5.82 -0.57
CA ARG A 133 21.05 -6.38 -1.92
C ARG A 133 20.36 -5.44 -2.93
N THR A 134 20.69 -4.17 -2.87
CA THR A 134 20.02 -3.12 -3.65
C THR A 134 20.99 -2.22 -4.38
N LEU A 135 20.64 -1.83 -5.62
CA LEU A 135 21.30 -0.78 -6.38
C LEU A 135 20.43 0.48 -6.37
N LYS A 136 21.07 1.64 -6.46
CA LYS A 136 20.41 2.94 -6.59
C LYS A 136 20.64 3.51 -7.97
N VAL A 137 19.56 3.79 -8.67
CA VAL A 137 19.58 4.41 -10.00
C VAL A 137 18.88 5.75 -9.94
N LEU A 138 19.58 6.79 -10.38
CA LEU A 138 19.03 8.12 -10.56
C LEU A 138 18.33 8.19 -11.91
N GLY A 139 17.04 8.50 -11.94
CA GLY A 139 16.26 8.61 -13.17
C GLY A 139 16.81 9.66 -14.13
N ARG A 140 16.40 9.57 -15.40
CA ARG A 140 16.82 10.49 -16.47
C ARG A 140 16.53 11.97 -16.15
N ASP A 141 15.49 12.25 -15.36
CA ASP A 141 15.11 13.60 -14.95
C ASP A 141 15.96 14.15 -13.79
N GLY A 142 16.81 13.33 -13.18
CA GLY A 142 17.64 13.69 -12.03
C GLY A 142 16.86 13.90 -10.73
N ARG A 143 15.57 13.57 -10.68
CA ARG A 143 14.70 13.84 -9.53
C ARG A 143 14.24 12.58 -8.81
N GLN A 144 14.05 11.49 -9.56
CA GLN A 144 13.58 10.23 -8.99
C GLN A 144 14.71 9.23 -8.76
N TYR A 145 14.68 8.54 -7.63
CA TYR A 145 15.57 7.41 -7.32
C TYR A 145 14.80 6.09 -7.41
N TYR A 146 15.44 5.09 -7.99
CA TYR A 146 14.91 3.72 -8.07
C TYR A 146 15.81 2.77 -7.30
N GLY A 147 15.21 1.97 -6.43
CA GLY A 147 15.85 0.82 -5.78
C GLY A 147 15.72 -0.42 -6.67
N ILE A 148 16.83 -1.05 -7.00
CA ILE A 148 16.85 -2.25 -7.84
C ILE A 148 17.40 -3.41 -7.01
N SER A 149 16.60 -4.44 -6.79
CA SER A 149 16.99 -5.66 -6.08
C SER A 149 17.72 -6.62 -7.02
N ALA A 150 18.86 -7.15 -6.58
CA ALA A 150 19.65 -8.15 -7.32
C ALA A 150 20.44 -9.05 -6.35
N THR A 151 20.96 -10.19 -6.82
CA THR A 151 21.84 -11.04 -6.00
C THR A 151 23.16 -10.32 -5.69
N LYS A 152 23.89 -10.77 -4.66
CA LYS A 152 25.17 -10.13 -4.28
C LYS A 152 26.19 -10.23 -5.41
N GLU A 153 26.23 -11.37 -6.09
CA GLU A 153 27.10 -11.64 -7.23
C GLU A 153 26.78 -10.68 -8.37
N ASN A 154 25.50 -10.53 -8.71
CA ASN A 154 25.05 -9.61 -9.75
C ASN A 154 25.37 -8.15 -9.39
N ILE A 155 25.19 -7.73 -8.13
CA ILE A 155 25.52 -6.36 -7.71
C ILE A 155 26.99 -6.05 -7.95
N ILE A 156 27.89 -6.97 -7.58
CA ILE A 156 29.33 -6.79 -7.77
C ILE A 156 29.66 -6.64 -9.26
N GLU A 157 29.10 -7.51 -10.11
CA GLU A 157 29.31 -7.47 -11.56
C GLU A 157 28.75 -6.19 -12.20
N ILE A 158 27.55 -5.78 -11.76
CA ILE A 158 26.86 -4.59 -12.26
C ILE A 158 27.62 -3.33 -11.90
N VAL A 159 28.08 -3.20 -10.65
CA VAL A 159 28.87 -2.05 -10.23
C VAL A 159 30.16 -1.99 -11.05
N LYS A 160 30.89 -3.10 -11.20
CA LYS A 160 32.11 -3.14 -12.03
C LYS A 160 31.86 -2.70 -13.48
N SER A 161 30.73 -3.10 -14.05
CA SER A 161 30.44 -2.92 -15.48
C SER A 161 29.75 -1.59 -15.80
N PHE A 162 28.96 -1.04 -14.87
CA PHE A 162 28.01 0.05 -15.12
C PHE A 162 28.09 1.22 -14.14
N TRP A 163 29.04 1.24 -13.19
CA TRP A 163 29.19 2.37 -12.27
C TRP A 163 29.26 3.71 -13.00
N THR A 164 28.44 4.68 -12.57
CA THR A 164 28.33 6.04 -13.16
C THR A 164 27.89 6.09 -14.62
N LYS A 165 27.56 4.94 -15.23
CA LYS A 165 27.08 4.87 -16.61
C LYS A 165 25.57 5.05 -16.66
N LYS A 166 25.09 5.56 -17.79
CA LYS A 166 23.66 5.52 -18.13
C LYS A 166 23.28 4.08 -18.47
N VAL A 167 22.24 3.60 -17.81
CA VAL A 167 21.74 2.24 -17.95
C VAL A 167 20.25 2.24 -18.20
N GLU A 168 19.83 1.23 -18.94
CA GLU A 168 18.45 0.84 -19.06
C GLU A 168 18.26 -0.46 -18.28
N ILE A 169 17.32 -0.44 -17.34
CA ILE A 169 16.98 -1.56 -16.48
C ILE A 169 15.60 -2.07 -16.83
N LYS A 170 15.50 -3.39 -16.97
CA LYS A 170 14.25 -4.13 -17.05
C LYS A 170 14.09 -4.93 -15.78
N GLY A 171 12.91 -4.85 -15.19
CA GLY A 171 12.62 -5.61 -13.99
C GLY A 171 11.15 -5.56 -13.61
N LYS A 172 10.78 -6.35 -12.63
CA LYS A 172 9.41 -6.38 -12.10
C LYS A 172 9.37 -5.56 -10.83
N THR A 173 8.48 -4.57 -10.79
CA THR A 173 8.21 -3.83 -9.56
C THR A 173 7.58 -4.79 -8.55
N ILE A 174 8.18 -4.88 -7.37
CA ILE A 174 7.69 -5.68 -6.25
C ILE A 174 6.94 -4.78 -5.26
N LYS A 175 6.24 -5.41 -4.30
CA LYS A 175 5.24 -4.76 -3.43
C LYS A 175 5.76 -3.55 -2.60
N ASP A 176 7.07 -3.44 -2.40
CA ASP A 176 7.73 -2.37 -1.66
C ASP A 176 8.16 -1.18 -2.55
N GLY A 177 7.90 -1.24 -3.86
CA GLY A 177 8.33 -0.24 -4.84
C GLY A 177 9.74 -0.45 -5.37
N THR A 178 10.46 -1.46 -4.88
CA THR A 178 11.75 -1.91 -5.41
C THR A 178 11.53 -2.68 -6.71
N ILE A 179 12.55 -2.77 -7.55
CA ILE A 179 12.45 -3.45 -8.85
C ILE A 179 13.38 -4.64 -8.83
N ASN A 180 12.81 -5.83 -8.97
CA ASN A 180 13.60 -7.03 -9.11
C ASN A 180 14.24 -7.06 -10.51
N LEU A 181 15.56 -7.07 -10.56
CA LEU A 181 16.33 -6.99 -11.79
C LEU A 181 16.11 -8.22 -12.67
N GLU A 182 15.67 -8.02 -13.91
CA GLU A 182 15.65 -9.06 -14.94
C GLU A 182 16.67 -8.82 -16.07
N GLY A 183 17.05 -7.56 -16.30
CA GLY A 183 18.10 -7.24 -17.26
C GLY A 183 18.61 -5.80 -17.13
N ILE A 184 19.87 -5.60 -17.47
CA ILE A 184 20.53 -4.30 -17.49
C ILE A 184 21.38 -4.18 -18.74
N ARG A 185 21.37 -3.00 -19.37
CA ARG A 185 22.29 -2.67 -20.45
C ARG A 185 22.73 -1.22 -20.37
N GLN A 186 23.95 -0.95 -20.82
CA GLN A 186 24.40 0.42 -21.00
C GLN A 186 23.63 1.06 -22.16
N VAL A 187 23.30 2.34 -22.02
CA VAL A 187 22.75 3.17 -23.09
C VAL A 187 23.64 4.41 -23.27
N ALA A 188 23.69 4.93 -24.50
CA ALA A 188 24.47 6.12 -24.86
C ALA A 188 23.89 7.41 -24.22
#